data_AF-A0AAU8BNN1-F1
#
_entry.id   AF-A0AAU8BNN1-F1
#
_cell.length_a   1.000
_cell.length_b   1.000
_cell.length_c   1.000
_cell.angle_alpha   90.00
_cell.angle_beta   90.00
_cell.angle_gamma   90.00
#
_symmetry.space_group_name_H-M   'P 1'
#
loop_
_entity.id
_entity.type
_entity.pdbx_description
1 polymer ?
#
loop_
_entity_poly.entity_id
_entity_poly.type
_entity_poly.pdbx_seq_one_letter_code
_entity_poly.pdbx_strand_id
1 'polypeptide(L)'
;MSLLFMGSTLANCDQIGEILELPEGVVPVVGYSLGYPAENPEIRDRLPMDGLVHHEVYQDQDVATIEAIYKQRETDGWARYMSYPDLKKMIKESDVENLAQVYTKLKYTRESHVNFSKSVLGYLEKQGFMNHG
;
A
#
# COMPACT_ATOMS: atom_id res chain seq x y z
N MET A 1 13.42 -20.64 3.01
CA MET A 1 11.98 -20.47 2.71
C MET A 1 11.66 -18.99 2.81
N SER A 2 11.03 -18.40 1.80
CA SER A 2 10.62 -16.99 1.74
C SER A 2 9.10 -16.89 1.60
N LEU A 3 8.50 -15.86 2.20
CA LEU A 3 7.08 -15.56 2.17
C LEU A 3 6.85 -14.14 1.64
N LEU A 4 5.90 -13.98 0.72
CA LEU A 4 5.48 -12.66 0.21
C LEU A 4 3.95 -12.55 0.23
N PHE A 5 3.43 -11.56 0.94
CA PHE A 5 2.01 -11.23 0.91
C PHE A 5 1.67 -10.41 -0.34
N MET A 6 0.51 -10.72 -0.94
CA MET A 6 0.01 -10.07 -2.15
C MET A 6 -1.26 -9.29 -1.82
N GLY A 7 -1.11 -7.97 -1.59
CA GLY A 7 -2.26 -7.08 -1.38
C GLY A 7 -3.15 -6.91 -2.62
N SER A 8 -2.64 -7.26 -3.81
CA SER A 8 -3.43 -7.30 -5.04
C SER A 8 -4.59 -8.30 -4.98
N THR A 9 -4.57 -9.25 -4.04
CA THR A 9 -5.70 -10.16 -3.81
C THR A 9 -6.96 -9.41 -3.43
N LEU A 10 -6.89 -8.46 -2.48
CA LEU A 10 -8.04 -7.63 -2.14
C LEU A 10 -8.45 -6.72 -3.29
N ALA A 11 -7.48 -6.19 -4.03
CA ALA A 11 -7.73 -5.29 -5.16
C ALA A 11 -8.48 -5.94 -6.32
N ASN A 12 -8.44 -7.27 -6.42
CA ASN A 12 -9.13 -8.05 -7.45
C ASN A 12 -9.98 -9.14 -6.79
N CYS A 13 -10.55 -8.85 -5.61
CA CYS A 13 -11.27 -9.84 -4.81
C CYS A 13 -12.49 -10.39 -5.56
N ASP A 14 -13.11 -9.56 -6.40
CA ASP A 14 -14.17 -9.93 -7.33
C ASP A 14 -13.73 -11.00 -8.32
N GLN A 15 -12.71 -10.70 -9.12
CA GLN A 15 -12.21 -11.60 -10.15
C GLN A 15 -11.65 -12.90 -9.56
N ILE A 16 -10.87 -12.80 -8.48
CA ILE A 16 -10.32 -13.98 -7.80
C ILE A 16 -11.45 -14.83 -7.24
N GLY A 17 -12.45 -14.21 -6.61
CA GLY A 17 -13.57 -14.94 -6.06
C GLY A 17 -14.43 -15.63 -7.09
N GLU A 18 -14.60 -15.03 -8.28
CA GLU A 18 -15.27 -15.65 -9.41
C GLU A 18 -14.47 -16.84 -9.97
N ILE A 19 -13.16 -16.69 -10.16
CA ILE A 19 -12.28 -17.76 -10.68
C ILE A 19 -12.24 -18.96 -9.73
N LEU A 20 -12.27 -18.71 -8.42
CA LEU A 20 -12.22 -19.75 -7.39
C LEU A 20 -13.60 -20.28 -6.99
N GLU A 21 -14.67 -19.80 -7.62
CA GLU A 21 -16.07 -20.18 -7.32
C GLU A 21 -16.39 -20.05 -5.83
N LEU A 22 -15.97 -18.94 -5.20
CA LEU A 22 -16.17 -18.74 -3.77
C LEU A 22 -17.66 -18.64 -3.43
N PRO A 23 -18.14 -19.40 -2.42
CA PRO A 23 -19.53 -19.37 -2.01
C PRO A 23 -19.87 -18.05 -1.32
N GLU A 24 -21.18 -17.81 -1.15
CA GLU A 24 -21.69 -16.66 -0.39
C GLU A 24 -21.06 -16.59 1.01
N GLY A 25 -20.74 -15.37 1.46
CA GLY A 25 -20.10 -15.15 2.75
C GLY A 25 -18.58 -15.44 2.75
N VAL A 26 -17.95 -15.57 1.58
CA VAL A 26 -16.49 -15.79 1.48
C VAL A 26 -15.84 -14.72 0.61
N VAL A 27 -14.89 -13.98 1.18
CA VAL A 27 -14.16 -12.89 0.51
C VAL A 27 -12.65 -13.11 0.63
N PRO A 28 -11.89 -13.11 -0.47
CA PRO A 28 -10.44 -13.24 -0.42
C PRO A 28 -9.82 -11.89 -0.03
N VAL A 29 -9.02 -11.88 1.03
CA VAL A 29 -8.40 -10.64 1.55
C VAL A 29 -6.91 -10.56 1.19
N VAL A 30 -6.15 -11.62 1.44
CA VAL A 30 -4.71 -11.64 1.17
C VAL A 30 -4.30 -13.01 0.64
N GLY A 31 -3.64 -13.01 -0.51
CA GLY A 31 -2.88 -14.16 -1.00
C GLY A 31 -1.43 -14.07 -0.55
N TYR A 32 -0.72 -15.19 -0.57
CA TYR A 32 0.72 -15.20 -0.34
C TYR A 32 1.41 -16.21 -1.24
N SER A 33 2.68 -15.97 -1.55
CA SER A 33 3.57 -16.94 -2.18
C SER A 33 4.61 -17.44 -1.17
N LEU A 34 4.91 -18.73 -1.25
CA LEU A 34 5.88 -19.42 -0.40
C LEU A 34 6.83 -20.21 -1.29
N GLY A 35 8.13 -20.13 -1.03
CA GLY A 35 9.10 -20.88 -1.83
C GLY A 35 10.54 -20.76 -1.35
N TYR A 36 11.47 -21.30 -2.14
CA TYR A 36 12.90 -21.10 -1.94
C TYR A 36 13.33 -19.80 -2.62
N PRO A 37 13.94 -18.85 -1.88
CA PRO A 37 14.31 -17.56 -2.45
C PRO A 37 15.44 -17.73 -3.47
N ALA A 38 15.26 -17.10 -4.64
CA ALA A 38 16.31 -16.93 -5.64
C ALA A 38 17.03 -15.57 -5.51
N GLU A 39 16.55 -14.71 -4.61
CA GLU A 39 17.05 -13.35 -4.37
C GLU A 39 17.18 -13.10 -2.87
N ASN A 40 18.04 -12.15 -2.50
CA ASN A 40 18.22 -11.71 -1.12
C ASN A 40 18.09 -10.18 -1.05
N PRO A 41 16.86 -9.64 -1.09
CA PRO A 41 16.65 -8.20 -1.11
C PRO A 41 17.07 -7.55 0.21
N GLU A 42 17.45 -6.27 0.13
CA GLU A 42 17.76 -5.49 1.32
C GLU A 42 16.54 -5.30 2.22
N ILE A 43 16.80 -5.20 3.52
CA ILE A 43 15.76 -4.94 4.52
C ILE A 43 15.17 -3.55 4.27
N ARG A 44 13.85 -3.49 4.09
CA ARG A 44 13.13 -2.22 3.96
C ARG A 44 13.20 -1.43 5.27
N ASP A 45 13.43 -0.13 5.17
CA ASP A 45 13.35 0.80 6.28
C ASP A 45 11.97 0.78 6.96
N ARG A 46 11.94 1.18 8.24
CA ARG A 46 10.73 1.47 9.00
C ARG A 46 10.83 2.89 9.55
N LEU A 47 9.69 3.46 9.93
CA LEU A 47 9.72 4.73 10.65
C LEU A 47 10.40 4.52 12.01
N PRO A 48 11.05 5.56 12.57
CA PRO A 48 11.55 5.51 13.95
C PRO A 48 10.40 5.29 14.93
N MET A 49 10.70 4.69 16.08
CA MET A 49 9.68 4.34 17.08
C MET A 49 8.80 5.53 17.49
N ASP A 50 9.39 6.72 17.59
CA ASP A 50 8.70 7.97 17.92
C ASP A 50 7.61 8.35 16.90
N GLY A 51 7.65 7.79 15.68
CA GLY A 51 6.62 7.95 14.66
C GLY A 51 5.61 6.81 14.57
N LEU A 52 5.72 5.77 15.39
CA LEU A 52 4.74 4.66 15.46
C LEU A 52 4.09 4.53 16.84
N VAL A 53 4.84 4.74 17.91
CA VAL A 53 4.38 4.49 19.27
C VAL A 53 3.90 5.80 19.90
N HIS A 54 2.64 5.78 20.32
CA HIS A 54 2.04 6.84 21.11
C HIS A 54 1.81 6.30 22.53
N HIS A 55 2.17 7.10 23.54
CA HIS A 55 2.04 6.70 24.93
C HIS A 55 0.74 7.26 25.52
N GLU A 56 -0.05 6.38 26.14
CA GLU A 56 -1.36 6.62 26.78
C GLU A 56 -2.48 7.09 25.84
N VAL A 57 -2.23 8.14 25.07
CA VAL A 57 -3.18 8.76 24.15
C VAL A 57 -2.53 9.01 22.79
N TYR A 58 -3.34 9.07 21.74
CA TYR A 58 -2.88 9.47 20.41
C TYR A 58 -2.27 10.87 20.48
N GLN A 59 -1.14 11.07 19.82
CA GLN A 59 -0.41 12.33 19.84
C GLN A 59 -0.42 12.92 18.44
N ASP A 60 -1.08 14.07 18.29
CA ASP A 60 -0.98 14.86 17.08
C ASP A 60 0.43 15.46 17.00
N GLN A 61 1.15 15.11 15.93
CA GLN A 61 2.51 15.56 15.70
C GLN A 61 2.49 16.90 14.96
N ASP A 62 3.33 17.84 15.37
CA ASP A 62 3.52 19.07 14.61
C ASP A 62 4.32 18.81 13.31
N VAL A 63 4.32 19.79 12.40
CA VAL A 63 4.97 19.65 11.09
C VAL A 63 6.46 19.35 11.23
N ALA A 64 7.16 20.01 12.17
CA ALA A 64 8.59 19.82 12.38
C ALA A 64 8.91 18.40 12.84
N THR A 65 8.06 17.83 13.70
CA THR A 65 8.21 16.47 14.21
C THR A 65 7.93 15.45 13.10
N ILE A 66 6.90 15.67 12.28
CA ILE A 66 6.62 14.83 11.10
C ILE A 66 7.82 14.85 10.13
N GLU A 67 8.35 16.04 9.82
CA GLU A 67 9.53 16.18 8.97
C GLU A 67 10.73 15.42 9.53
N ALA A 68 10.97 15.51 10.85
CA ALA A 68 12.05 14.78 11.51
C ALA A 68 11.86 13.26 11.43
N ILE A 69 10.65 12.74 11.71
CA ILE A 69 10.30 11.31 11.64
C ILE A 69 10.51 10.76 10.21
N TYR A 70 10.13 11.53 9.19
CA TYR A 70 10.16 11.08 7.79
C TYR A 70 11.46 11.41 7.05
N LYS A 71 12.37 12.22 7.61
CA LYS A 71 13.60 12.69 6.95
C LYS A 71 14.44 11.58 6.31
N GLN A 72 14.66 10.49 7.04
CA GLN A 72 15.45 9.37 6.53
C GLN A 72 14.73 8.67 5.37
N ARG A 73 13.41 8.45 5.52
CA ARG A 73 12.58 7.83 4.48
C ARG A 73 12.49 8.69 3.22
N GLU A 74 12.39 9.99 3.37
CA GLU A 74 12.43 10.94 2.25
C GLU A 74 13.75 10.78 1.49
N THR A 75 14.88 10.82 2.20
CA THR A 75 16.23 10.71 1.59
C THR A 75 16.44 9.37 0.88
N ASP A 76 16.27 8.26 1.60
CA ASP A 76 16.55 6.92 1.08
C ASP A 76 15.51 6.48 0.04
N GLY A 77 14.24 6.81 0.30
CA GLY A 77 13.14 6.48 -0.59
C GLY A 77 13.22 7.25 -1.89
N TRP A 78 13.60 8.53 -1.85
CA TRP A 78 13.83 9.33 -3.05
C TRP A 78 15.02 8.80 -3.86
N ALA A 79 16.17 8.56 -3.20
CA ALA A 79 17.35 7.99 -3.85
C ALA A 79 17.04 6.66 -4.54
N ARG A 80 16.29 5.78 -3.85
CA ARG A 80 15.80 4.52 -4.39
C ARG A 80 14.88 4.72 -5.58
N TYR A 81 13.92 5.62 -5.54
CA TYR A 81 13.00 5.82 -6.66
C TYR A 81 13.71 6.40 -7.88
N MET A 82 14.69 7.27 -7.67
CA MET A 82 15.54 7.83 -8.73
C MET A 82 16.52 6.81 -9.33
N SER A 83 16.73 5.64 -8.70
CA SER A 83 17.56 4.57 -9.26
C SER A 83 16.82 3.66 -10.24
N TYR A 84 15.47 3.69 -10.25
CA TYR A 84 14.67 2.93 -11.22
C TYR A 84 14.35 3.81 -12.44
N PRO A 85 14.69 3.40 -13.68
CA PRO A 85 14.49 4.22 -14.87
C PRO A 85 13.06 4.71 -15.08
N ASP A 86 12.08 3.82 -14.93
CA ASP A 86 10.66 4.15 -15.16
C ASP A 86 10.11 5.12 -14.10
N LEU A 87 10.44 4.88 -12.83
CA LEU A 87 10.03 5.77 -11.74
C LEU A 87 10.70 7.14 -11.87
N LYS A 88 11.98 7.18 -12.22
CA LYS A 88 12.72 8.43 -12.47
C LYS A 88 12.09 9.23 -13.60
N LYS A 89 11.69 8.57 -14.69
CA LYS A 89 11.01 9.22 -15.82
C LYS A 89 9.66 9.80 -15.36
N MET A 90 8.84 8.98 -14.70
CA MET A 90 7.53 9.38 -14.17
C MET A 90 7.63 10.60 -13.22
N ILE A 91 8.63 10.62 -12.32
CA ILE A 91 8.86 11.73 -11.41
C ILE A 91 9.26 13.00 -12.18
N LYS A 92 10.19 12.90 -13.14
CA LYS A 92 10.66 14.04 -13.94
C LYS A 92 9.59 14.66 -14.83
N GLU A 93 8.62 13.87 -15.25
CA GLU A 93 7.47 14.32 -16.08
C GLU A 93 6.33 14.89 -15.22
N SER A 94 6.48 14.93 -13.89
CA SER A 94 5.47 15.41 -12.95
C SER A 94 5.90 16.67 -12.19
N ASP A 95 4.96 17.24 -11.43
CA ASP A 95 5.15 18.39 -10.54
C ASP A 95 5.50 18.00 -9.09
N VAL A 96 5.91 16.75 -8.84
CA VAL A 96 6.15 16.28 -7.48
C VAL A 96 7.50 16.75 -6.95
N GLU A 97 7.49 17.24 -5.71
CA GLU A 97 8.69 17.83 -5.08
C GLU A 97 9.30 16.91 -4.01
N ASN A 98 8.53 15.94 -3.52
CA ASN A 98 8.93 15.05 -2.44
C ASN A 98 8.30 13.66 -2.60
N LEU A 99 8.82 12.70 -1.84
CA LEU A 99 8.41 11.31 -1.91
C LEU A 99 6.94 11.11 -1.52
N ALA A 100 6.42 11.90 -0.57
CA ALA A 100 5.01 11.83 -0.18
C ALA A 100 4.09 12.14 -1.37
N GLN A 101 4.41 13.18 -2.15
CA GLN A 101 3.68 13.51 -3.37
C GLN A 101 3.83 12.44 -4.45
N VAL A 102 4.99 11.77 -4.57
CA VAL A 102 5.11 10.62 -5.49
C VAL A 102 4.10 9.53 -5.13
N TYR A 103 3.95 9.22 -3.85
CA TYR A 103 2.96 8.25 -3.42
C TYR A 103 1.54 8.72 -3.73
N THR A 104 1.15 9.92 -3.32
CA THR A 104 -0.27 10.35 -3.39
C THR A 104 -0.72 10.86 -4.76
N LYS A 105 0.18 11.49 -5.53
CA LYS A 105 -0.15 12.07 -6.85
C LYS A 105 0.11 11.13 -8.01
N LEU A 106 1.09 10.22 -7.91
CA LEU A 106 1.51 9.38 -9.04
C LEU A 106 1.14 7.90 -8.87
N LYS A 107 1.46 7.30 -7.72
CA LYS A 107 1.25 5.85 -7.52
C LYS A 107 -0.15 5.49 -7.01
N TYR A 108 -0.62 6.25 -6.03
CA TYR A 108 -1.81 5.97 -5.23
C TYR A 108 -2.79 7.12 -5.35
N THR A 109 -3.23 7.38 -6.57
CA THR A 109 -4.11 8.51 -6.88
C THR A 109 -5.47 8.35 -6.22
N ARG A 110 -6.16 9.48 -5.99
CA ARG A 110 -7.53 9.49 -5.49
C ARG A 110 -8.46 8.67 -6.38
N GLU A 111 -8.35 8.84 -7.70
CA GLU A 111 -9.16 8.09 -8.67
C GLU A 111 -8.95 6.59 -8.52
N SER A 112 -7.69 6.13 -8.44
CA SER A 112 -7.35 4.73 -8.21
C SER A 112 -7.97 4.20 -6.92
N HIS A 113 -7.91 4.94 -5.81
CA HIS A 113 -8.48 4.52 -4.53
C HIS A 113 -10.00 4.51 -4.53
N VAL A 114 -10.65 5.45 -5.22
CA VAL A 114 -12.10 5.45 -5.39
C VAL A 114 -12.55 4.23 -6.20
N ASN A 115 -11.84 3.89 -7.28
CA ASN A 115 -12.16 2.71 -8.09
C ASN A 115 -11.92 1.40 -7.31
N PHE A 116 -10.79 1.31 -6.61
CA PHE A 116 -10.49 0.19 -5.71
C PHE A 116 -11.58 0.01 -4.64
N SER A 117 -11.98 1.10 -3.98
CA SER A 117 -13.01 1.06 -2.93
C SER A 117 -14.35 0.60 -3.48
N LYS A 118 -14.75 1.06 -4.68
CA LYS A 118 -15.98 0.62 -5.32
C LYS A 118 -15.99 -0.87 -5.65
N SER A 119 -14.88 -1.40 -6.20
CA SER A 119 -14.76 -2.83 -6.50
C SER A 119 -14.88 -3.67 -5.21
N VAL A 120 -14.10 -3.32 -4.18
CA VAL A 120 -14.13 -4.05 -2.90
C VAL A 120 -15.51 -3.98 -2.23
N LEU A 121 -16.12 -2.78 -2.14
CA LEU A 121 -17.44 -2.63 -1.53
C LEU A 121 -18.53 -3.36 -2.32
N GLY A 122 -18.51 -3.27 -3.65
CA GLY A 122 -19.46 -3.98 -4.50
C GLY A 122 -19.33 -5.49 -4.38
N TYR A 123 -18.11 -6.02 -4.23
CA TYR A 123 -17.90 -7.44 -4.00
C TYR A 123 -18.34 -7.89 -2.60
N LEU A 124 -18.08 -7.07 -1.56
CA LEU A 124 -18.58 -7.33 -0.20
C LEU A 124 -20.11 -7.38 -0.16
N GLU A 125 -20.78 -6.48 -0.88
CA GLU A 125 -22.24 -6.48 -1.02
C GLU A 125 -22.73 -7.74 -1.75
N LYS A 126 -22.12 -8.10 -2.88
CA LYS A 126 -22.41 -9.35 -3.62
C LYS A 126 -22.23 -10.60 -2.74
N GLN A 127 -21.28 -10.58 -1.82
CA GLN A 127 -21.00 -11.66 -0.87
C GLN A 127 -21.85 -11.62 0.40
N GLY A 128 -22.82 -10.70 0.49
CA GLY A 128 -23.77 -10.65 1.60
C GLY A 128 -23.28 -9.89 2.85
N PHE A 129 -22.11 -9.27 2.82
CA PHE A 129 -21.53 -8.60 3.99
C PHE A 129 -22.08 -7.18 4.25
N MET A 130 -22.76 -6.57 3.28
CA MET A 130 -23.29 -5.21 3.39
C MET A 130 -24.81 -5.15 3.52
N ASN A 131 -25.49 -6.29 3.65
CA ASN A 131 -26.95 -6.43 3.68
C ASN A 131 -27.56 -6.20 5.08
N HIS A 132 -27.08 -5.18 5.80
CA HIS A 132 -27.72 -4.73 7.02
C HIS A 132 -28.79 -3.69 6.65
N GLY A 133 -30.05 -4.05 6.89
CA GLY A 133 -31.24 -3.25 6.53
C GLY A 133 -31.35 -1.89 7.20
#